data_AF-A0AAW6HQG8-F1
#
_entry.id   AF-A0AAW6HQG8-F1
#
_cell.length_a   1.000
_cell.length_b   1.000
_cell.length_c   1.000
_cell.angle_alpha   90.00
_cell.angle_beta   90.00
_cell.angle_gamma   90.00
#
_symmetry.space_group_name_H-M   'P 1'
#
loop_
_entity.id
_entity.type
_entity.pdbx_description
1 polymer ?
#
loop_
_entity_poly.entity_id
_entity_poly.type
_entity_poly.pdbx_seq_one_letter_code
_entity_poly.pdbx_strand_id
1 'polypeptide(L)'
;MSNNVSEEQKKETEYQQNVDKAIGIFNSLFSKEQDKFIFIRSVYENDGVANMEYSRQKLNELMSLIINEPTKNYARNYFLNSCLTKITDHEEIEDVLSLFKKDKQILDKFCLYYLLFKQSFDFNDPDRFKVTKILSNIAKELIEVLNLN
;
A
#
# COMPACT_ATOMS: atom_id res chain seq x y z
N MET A 1 -38.69 -5.07 0.66
CA MET A 1 -37.52 -5.02 1.55
C MET A 1 -36.57 -3.98 1.00
N SER A 2 -36.58 -2.77 1.55
CA SER A 2 -35.66 -1.71 1.11
C SER A 2 -34.32 -1.89 1.80
N ASN A 3 -33.30 -2.33 1.06
CA ASN A 3 -31.92 -2.30 1.51
C ASN A 3 -31.43 -0.84 1.49
N ASN A 4 -31.78 -0.06 2.50
CA ASN A 4 -31.16 1.24 2.73
C ASN A 4 -29.76 1.00 3.34
N VAL A 5 -28.80 0.71 2.47
CA VAL A 5 -27.37 0.77 2.81
C VAL A 5 -27.07 2.21 3.24
N SER A 6 -26.46 2.39 4.41
CA SER A 6 -26.12 3.72 4.91
C SER A 6 -25.15 4.43 3.95
N GLU A 7 -25.16 5.76 3.90
CA GLU A 7 -24.23 6.50 3.03
C GLU A 7 -22.76 6.19 3.35
N GLU A 8 -22.45 5.85 4.60
CA GLU A 8 -21.10 5.44 5.02
C GLU A 8 -20.71 4.08 4.45
N GLN A 9 -21.61 3.09 4.49
CA GLN A 9 -21.36 1.76 3.90
C GLN A 9 -21.18 1.83 2.38
N LYS A 10 -21.88 2.76 1.70
CA LYS A 10 -21.68 3.01 0.27
C LYS A 10 -20.29 3.57 -0.01
N LYS A 11 -19.83 4.54 0.78
CA LYS A 11 -18.50 5.15 0.64
C LYS A 11 -17.38 4.14 0.94
N GLU A 12 -17.56 3.26 1.92
CA GLU A 12 -16.59 2.19 2.22
C GLU A 12 -16.51 1.17 1.07
N THR A 13 -17.65 0.79 0.50
CA THR A 13 -17.69 -0.11 -0.67
C THR A 13 -17.03 0.54 -1.89
N GLU A 14 -17.31 1.81 -2.15
CA GLU A 14 -16.69 2.58 -3.23
C GLU A 14 -15.17 2.68 -3.05
N TYR A 15 -14.73 2.95 -1.81
CA TYR A 15 -13.31 2.97 -1.47
C TYR A 15 -12.63 1.63 -1.76
N GLN A 16 -13.24 0.52 -1.33
CA GLN A 16 -12.72 -0.82 -1.61
C GLN A 16 -12.60 -1.08 -3.12
N GLN A 17 -13.62 -0.72 -3.91
CA GLN A 17 -13.56 -0.87 -5.37
C GLN A 17 -12.44 -0.05 -6.00
N ASN A 18 -12.15 1.14 -5.47
CA ASN A 18 -11.04 1.97 -5.97
C ASN A 18 -9.67 1.36 -5.63
N VAL A 19 -9.52 0.78 -4.44
CA VAL A 19 -8.32 0.00 -4.07
C VAL A 19 -8.15 -1.19 -5.00
N ASP A 20 -9.22 -1.95 -5.29
CA ASP A 20 -9.15 -3.11 -6.19
C ASP A 20 -8.77 -2.70 -7.62
N LYS A 21 -9.28 -1.56 -8.12
CA LYS A 21 -8.85 -0.98 -9.41
C LYS A 21 -7.37 -0.59 -9.38
N ALA A 22 -6.90 0.06 -8.31
CA ALA A 22 -5.51 0.43 -8.16
C ALA A 22 -4.59 -0.81 -8.16
N ILE A 23 -5.00 -1.88 -7.45
CA ILE A 23 -4.31 -3.17 -7.46
C ILE A 23 -4.29 -3.77 -8.88
N GLY A 24 -5.40 -3.71 -9.62
CA GLY A 24 -5.47 -4.18 -11.00
C GLY A 24 -4.47 -3.45 -11.92
N ILE A 25 -4.41 -2.13 -11.84
CA ILE A 25 -3.45 -1.32 -12.60
C ILE A 25 -2.02 -1.61 -12.14
N PHE A 26 -1.77 -1.68 -10.84
CA PHE A 26 -0.46 -2.02 -10.28
C PHE A 26 0.03 -3.38 -10.79
N ASN A 27 -0.81 -4.41 -10.79
CA ASN A 27 -0.48 -5.72 -11.29
C ASN A 27 -0.24 -5.78 -12.81
N SER A 28 -0.79 -4.83 -13.58
CA SER A 28 -0.44 -4.67 -14.99
C SER A 28 0.96 -4.08 -15.22
N LEU A 29 1.48 -3.33 -14.23
CA LEU A 29 2.83 -2.76 -14.26
C LEU A 29 3.87 -3.71 -13.63
N PHE A 30 3.47 -4.45 -12.60
CA PHE A 30 4.30 -5.34 -11.80
C PHE A 30 3.76 -6.77 -11.84
N SER A 31 3.88 -7.39 -13.01
CA SER A 31 3.30 -8.71 -13.27
C SER A 31 3.99 -9.85 -12.51
N LYS A 32 5.27 -9.69 -12.17
CA LYS A 32 6.03 -10.69 -11.39
C LYS A 32 6.13 -10.25 -9.94
N GLU A 33 6.09 -11.23 -9.04
CA GLU A 33 6.26 -11.00 -7.60
C GLU A 33 7.60 -10.32 -7.28
N GLN A 34 8.68 -10.73 -7.95
CA GLN A 34 10.00 -10.12 -7.80
C GLN A 34 9.98 -8.61 -8.11
N ASP A 35 9.22 -8.18 -9.12
CA ASP A 35 9.16 -6.77 -9.50
C ASP A 35 8.50 -5.92 -8.39
N LYS A 36 7.62 -6.52 -7.58
CA LYS A 36 7.00 -5.86 -6.42
C LYS A 36 7.98 -5.68 -5.27
N PHE A 37 8.86 -6.65 -5.03
CA PHE A 37 9.95 -6.51 -4.07
C PHE A 37 10.98 -5.46 -4.50
N ILE A 38 11.32 -5.42 -5.80
CA ILE A 38 12.15 -4.34 -6.37
C ILE A 38 11.46 -2.99 -6.22
N PHE A 39 10.14 -2.92 -6.41
CA PHE A 39 9.37 -1.71 -6.17
C PHE A 39 9.45 -1.26 -4.71
N ILE A 40 9.30 -2.16 -3.73
CA ILE A 40 9.46 -1.85 -2.29
C ILE A 40 10.85 -1.25 -2.03
N ARG A 41 11.91 -1.86 -2.58
CA ARG A 41 13.28 -1.31 -2.50
C ARG A 41 13.35 0.10 -3.09
N SER A 42 12.79 0.30 -4.27
CA SER A 42 12.79 1.61 -4.93
C SER A 42 12.07 2.68 -4.09
N VAL A 43 10.96 2.35 -3.43
CA VAL A 43 10.27 3.28 -2.51
C VAL A 43 11.06 3.54 -1.23
N TYR A 44 11.83 2.55 -0.76
CA TYR A 44 12.69 2.69 0.41
C TYR A 44 13.87 3.63 0.16
N GLU A 45 14.60 3.39 -0.93
CA GLU A 45 15.83 4.10 -1.31
C GLU A 45 15.58 5.51 -1.81
N ASN A 46 14.42 5.74 -2.41
CA ASN A 46 14.04 7.04 -2.95
C ASN A 46 13.09 7.74 -1.98
N ASP A 47 13.15 9.05 -1.87
CA ASP A 47 12.16 9.86 -1.14
C ASP A 47 10.82 9.94 -1.92
N GLY A 48 10.30 8.78 -2.32
CA GLY A 48 9.11 8.59 -3.15
C GLY A 48 9.38 8.64 -4.67
N VAL A 49 8.34 8.95 -5.43
CA VAL A 49 8.23 8.91 -6.91
C VAL A 49 9.27 9.75 -7.66
N ALA A 50 9.89 10.76 -7.03
CA ALA A 50 10.73 11.73 -7.75
C ALA A 50 11.97 11.11 -8.42
N ASN A 51 12.48 10.01 -7.87
CA ASN A 51 13.72 9.36 -8.32
C ASN A 51 13.51 7.88 -8.68
N MET A 52 12.27 7.43 -8.79
CA MET A 52 11.98 6.06 -9.21
C MET A 52 12.09 5.93 -10.73
N GLU A 53 12.54 4.77 -11.21
CA GLU A 53 12.63 4.45 -12.64
C GLU A 53 11.24 4.36 -13.33
N TYR A 54 10.16 4.38 -12.55
CA TYR A 54 8.80 4.25 -13.05
C TYR A 54 8.19 5.60 -13.41
N SER A 55 7.29 5.60 -14.40
CA SER A 55 6.58 6.81 -14.82
C SER A 55 5.82 7.44 -13.64
N ARG A 56 6.25 8.64 -13.25
CA ARG A 56 5.60 9.46 -12.22
C ARG A 56 4.11 9.65 -12.47
N GLN A 57 3.71 9.77 -13.73
CA GLN A 57 2.30 9.91 -14.10
C GLN A 57 1.48 8.68 -13.69
N LYS A 58 1.98 7.48 -13.95
CA LYS A 58 1.29 6.22 -13.58
C LYS A 58 1.26 6.01 -12.07
N LEU A 59 2.34 6.35 -11.36
CA LEU A 59 2.38 6.27 -9.91
C LEU A 59 1.39 7.26 -9.27
N ASN A 60 1.29 8.49 -9.80
CA ASN A 60 0.30 9.46 -9.36
C ASN A 60 -1.14 9.00 -9.64
N GLU A 61 -1.39 8.36 -10.79
CA GLU A 61 -2.69 7.79 -11.11
C GLU A 61 -3.10 6.72 -10.09
N LEU A 62 -2.20 5.77 -9.76
CA LEU A 62 -2.42 4.78 -8.72
C LEU A 62 -2.76 5.41 -7.37
N MET A 63 -2.00 6.43 -6.96
CA MET A 63 -2.23 7.10 -5.69
C MET A 63 -3.56 7.88 -5.67
N SER A 64 -3.96 8.49 -6.79
CA SER A 64 -5.24 9.21 -6.91
C SER A 64 -6.47 8.30 -6.80
N LEU A 65 -6.33 7.02 -7.12
CA LEU A 65 -7.39 6.03 -6.89
C LEU A 65 -7.55 5.70 -5.41
N ILE A 66 -6.47 5.73 -4.63
CA ILE A 66 -6.46 5.35 -3.21
C ILE A 66 -6.73 6.56 -2.31
N ILE A 67 -6.21 7.73 -2.65
CA ILE A 67 -6.49 8.99 -1.96
C ILE A 67 -7.26 9.91 -2.92
N ASN A 68 -8.57 9.96 -2.74
CA ASN A 68 -9.44 10.95 -3.37
C ASN A 68 -10.54 11.39 -2.42
N GLU A 69 -10.97 12.65 -2.57
CA GLU A 69 -12.21 13.11 -1.94
C GLU A 69 -13.41 12.46 -2.66
N PRO A 70 -14.46 12.02 -1.92
CA PRO A 70 -14.70 12.21 -0.49
C PRO A 70 -14.21 11.05 0.40
N THR A 71 -13.51 10.06 -0.17
CA THR A 71 -13.22 8.77 0.51
C THR A 71 -11.86 8.71 1.20
N LYS A 72 -11.04 9.75 1.07
CA LYS A 72 -9.70 9.89 1.62
C LYS A 72 -9.60 9.49 3.11
N ASN A 73 -10.60 9.83 3.92
CA ASN A 73 -10.62 9.52 5.35
C ASN A 73 -10.70 8.01 5.65
N TYR A 74 -11.20 7.20 4.71
CA TYR A 74 -11.23 5.74 4.85
C TYR A 74 -9.88 5.10 4.58
N ALA A 75 -8.97 5.78 3.88
CA ALA A 75 -7.74 5.17 3.39
C ALA A 75 -6.84 4.62 4.49
N ARG A 76 -6.70 5.40 5.57
CA ARG A 76 -5.93 4.96 6.74
C ARG A 76 -6.57 3.75 7.40
N ASN A 77 -7.84 3.84 7.80
CA ASN A 77 -8.50 2.77 8.56
C ASN A 77 -8.58 1.49 7.74
N TYR A 78 -8.84 1.60 6.45
CA TYR A 78 -8.83 0.46 5.55
C TYR A 78 -7.44 -0.18 5.47
N PHE A 79 -6.38 0.61 5.34
CA PHE A 79 -5.01 0.09 5.34
C PHE A 79 -4.65 -0.62 6.65
N LEU A 80 -4.92 0.05 7.78
CA LEU A 80 -4.62 -0.49 9.10
C LEU A 80 -5.32 -1.85 9.29
N ASN A 81 -6.63 -1.89 9.06
CA ASN A 81 -7.45 -3.08 9.33
C ASN A 81 -7.23 -4.20 8.32
N SER A 82 -7.01 -3.88 7.04
CA SER A 82 -6.97 -4.90 5.98
C SER A 82 -5.56 -5.38 5.62
N CYS A 83 -4.52 -4.66 6.05
CA CYS A 83 -3.12 -4.92 5.67
C CYS A 83 -2.17 -4.78 6.86
N LEU A 84 -2.05 -3.60 7.48
CA LEU A 84 -0.98 -3.37 8.46
C LEU A 84 -1.08 -4.30 9.67
N THR A 85 -2.28 -4.45 10.26
CA THR A 85 -2.48 -5.34 11.41
C THR A 85 -2.04 -6.77 11.09
N LYS A 86 -2.44 -7.30 9.93
CA LYS A 86 -2.06 -8.65 9.51
C LYS A 86 -0.55 -8.82 9.37
N ILE A 87 0.14 -7.78 8.90
CA ILE A 87 1.61 -7.81 8.76
C ILE A 87 2.27 -7.75 10.14
N THR A 88 1.79 -6.87 11.02
CA THR A 88 2.37 -6.67 12.35
C THR A 88 1.99 -7.76 13.36
N ASP A 89 1.04 -8.63 13.04
CA ASP A 89 0.75 -9.85 13.79
C ASP A 89 1.86 -10.91 13.64
N HIS A 90 2.79 -10.72 12.69
CA HIS A 90 3.98 -11.53 12.52
C HIS A 90 5.19 -10.84 13.16
N GLU A 91 5.90 -11.56 14.03
CA GLU A 91 7.05 -11.01 14.77
C GLU A 91 8.34 -11.05 13.95
N GLU A 92 8.51 -12.06 13.08
CA GLU A 92 9.70 -12.24 12.24
C GLU A 92 9.44 -11.84 10.79
N ILE A 93 10.44 -11.29 10.12
CA ILE A 93 10.28 -10.84 8.73
C ILE A 93 10.11 -12.01 7.76
N GLU A 94 10.65 -13.18 8.07
CA GLU A 94 10.47 -14.42 7.34
C GLU A 94 8.99 -14.85 7.29
N ASP A 95 8.25 -14.59 8.37
CA ASP A 95 6.81 -14.84 8.44
C ASP A 95 6.03 -13.81 7.61
N VAL A 96 6.44 -12.53 7.64
CA VAL A 96 5.87 -11.48 6.76
C VAL A 96 6.11 -11.84 5.29
N LEU A 97 7.30 -12.31 4.94
CA LEU A 97 7.62 -12.75 3.59
C LEU A 97 6.76 -13.96 3.18
N SER A 98 6.57 -14.91 4.09
CA SER A 98 5.69 -16.06 3.88
C SER A 98 4.23 -15.64 3.68
N LEU A 99 3.76 -14.65 4.44
CA LEU A 99 2.45 -14.03 4.27
C LEU A 99 2.31 -13.41 2.87
N PHE A 100 3.29 -12.64 2.42
CA PHE A 100 3.26 -12.00 1.09
C PHE A 100 3.22 -13.01 -0.06
N LYS A 101 3.95 -14.13 0.07
CA LYS A 101 3.93 -15.22 -0.91
C LYS A 101 2.58 -15.97 -0.92
N LYS A 102 1.95 -16.12 0.24
CA LYS A 102 0.67 -16.81 0.40
C LYS A 102 -0.52 -15.94 -0.02
N ASP A 103 -0.49 -14.65 0.31
CA ASP A 103 -1.55 -13.69 0.04
C ASP A 103 -1.00 -12.49 -0.74
N LYS A 104 -1.06 -12.62 -2.07
CA LYS A 104 -0.59 -11.60 -3.01
C LYS A 104 -1.32 -10.27 -2.85
N GLN A 105 -2.57 -10.29 -2.37
CA GLN A 105 -3.34 -9.07 -2.18
C GLN A 105 -2.76 -8.23 -1.03
N ILE A 106 -2.18 -8.88 -0.01
CA ILE A 106 -1.48 -8.16 1.08
C ILE A 106 -0.20 -7.51 0.56
N LEU A 107 0.58 -8.20 -0.28
CA LEU A 107 1.77 -7.63 -0.92
C LEU A 107 1.41 -6.42 -1.80
N ASP A 108 0.34 -6.52 -2.59
CA ASP A 108 -0.13 -5.46 -3.47
C ASP A 108 -0.56 -4.21 -2.67
N LYS A 109 -1.31 -4.44 -1.59
CA LYS A 109 -1.68 -3.37 -0.65
C LYS A 109 -0.43 -2.77 -0.01
N PHE A 110 0.50 -3.58 0.48
CA PHE A 110 1.73 -3.06 1.08
C PHE A 110 2.48 -2.14 0.11
N CYS A 111 2.67 -2.54 -1.16
CA CYS A 111 3.34 -1.72 -2.16
C CYS A 111 2.63 -0.36 -2.35
N LEU A 112 1.32 -0.39 -2.59
CA LEU A 112 0.54 0.81 -2.89
C LEU A 112 0.50 1.79 -1.70
N TYR A 113 0.20 1.29 -0.51
CA TYR A 113 0.13 2.13 0.69
C TYR A 113 1.51 2.60 1.14
N TYR A 114 2.57 1.80 0.96
CA TYR A 114 3.92 2.25 1.27
C TYR A 114 4.33 3.45 0.43
N LEU A 115 4.09 3.39 -0.89
CA LEU A 115 4.30 4.54 -1.77
C LEU A 115 3.50 5.76 -1.31
N LEU A 116 2.22 5.57 -1.01
CA LEU A 116 1.30 6.64 -0.61
C LEU A 116 1.75 7.35 0.68
N PHE A 117 2.11 6.58 1.72
CA PHE A 117 2.58 7.12 2.98
C PHE A 117 3.96 7.81 2.83
N LYS A 118 4.88 7.22 2.05
CA LYS A 118 6.20 7.80 1.77
C LYS A 118 6.10 9.13 1.02
N GLN A 119 5.18 9.24 0.06
CA GLN A 119 4.92 10.45 -0.73
C GLN A 119 4.25 11.59 0.05
N SER A 120 3.84 11.36 1.30
CA SER A 120 3.12 12.35 2.11
C SER A 120 1.86 12.89 1.42
N PHE A 121 1.09 12.03 0.73
CA PHE A 121 -0.21 12.42 0.17
C PHE A 121 -1.17 12.79 1.29
N ASP A 122 -1.25 14.08 1.59
CA ASP A 122 -2.33 14.82 2.25
C ASP A 122 -3.01 14.15 3.47
N PHE A 123 -2.36 13.19 4.13
CA PHE A 123 -2.79 12.64 5.40
C PHE A 123 -2.52 13.70 6.47
N ASN A 124 -3.57 14.43 6.84
CA ASN A 124 -3.58 15.34 8.00
C ASN A 124 -3.51 14.53 9.30
N ASP A 125 -2.40 13.84 9.53
CA ASP A 125 -2.31 12.84 10.58
C ASP A 125 -0.95 12.85 11.31
N PRO A 126 -0.92 13.11 12.64
CA PRO A 126 0.28 13.00 13.45
C PRO A 126 0.84 11.55 13.49
N ASP A 127 0.02 10.52 13.26
CA ASP A 127 0.45 9.12 13.23
C ASP A 127 1.07 8.69 11.89
N ARG A 128 1.05 9.54 10.86
CA ARG A 128 1.65 9.26 9.55
C ARG A 128 3.11 8.86 9.69
N PHE A 129 3.87 9.58 10.52
CA PHE A 129 5.28 9.30 10.76
C PHE A 129 5.48 7.91 11.37
N LYS A 130 4.59 7.50 12.28
CA LYS A 130 4.63 6.18 12.90
C LYS A 130 4.38 5.08 11.87
N VAL A 131 3.32 5.21 11.05
CA VAL A 131 3.02 4.23 10.00
C VAL A 131 4.16 4.16 8.98
N THR A 132 4.63 5.31 8.49
CA THR A 132 5.75 5.37 7.52
C THR A 132 7.01 4.71 8.08
N LYS A 133 7.30 4.90 9.38
CA LYS A 133 8.43 4.26 10.05
C LYS A 133 8.28 2.74 10.10
N ILE A 134 7.10 2.24 10.47
CA ILE A 134 6.82 0.79 10.48
C ILE A 134 7.03 0.20 9.08
N LEU A 135 6.45 0.81 8.04
CA LEU A 135 6.60 0.32 6.67
C LEU A 135 8.04 0.37 6.18
N SER A 136 8.79 1.42 6.56
CA SER A 136 10.20 1.54 6.19
C SER A 136 11.09 0.51 6.89
N ASN A 137 10.78 0.14 8.13
CA ASN A 137 11.49 -0.93 8.82
C ASN A 137 11.23 -2.29 8.16
N ILE A 138 9.97 -2.60 7.86
CA ILE A 138 9.59 -3.83 7.14
C ILE A 138 10.28 -3.86 5.78
N ALA A 139 10.24 -2.76 5.01
CA ALA A 139 10.91 -2.68 3.71
C ALA A 139 12.42 -2.93 3.83
N LYS A 140 13.08 -2.35 4.83
CA LYS A 140 14.50 -2.55 5.09
C LYS A 140 14.82 -4.03 5.34
N GLU A 141 14.09 -4.66 6.26
CA GLU A 141 14.31 -6.07 6.61
C GLU A 141 14.05 -7.01 5.42
N LEU A 142 13.02 -6.72 4.59
CA LEU A 142 12.77 -7.46 3.36
C LEU A 142 13.93 -7.36 2.36
N ILE A 143 14.51 -6.16 2.19
CA ILE A 143 15.66 -5.93 1.30
C ILE A 143 16.85 -6.78 1.75
N GLU A 144 17.12 -6.79 3.06
CA GLU A 144 18.20 -7.57 3.67
C GLU A 144 17.99 -9.09 3.45
N VAL A 145 16.81 -9.62 3.78
CA VAL A 145 16.52 -11.06 3.68
C VAL A 145 16.45 -11.55 2.23
N LEU A 146 15.92 -10.74 1.32
CA LEU A 146 15.82 -11.08 -0.10
C LEU A 146 17.11 -10.79 -0.88
N ASN A 147 18.15 -10.25 -0.24
CA ASN A 147 19.40 -9.82 -0.87
C ASN A 147 19.16 -8.92 -2.10
N LEU A 148 18.25 -7.94 -1.98
CA LEU A 148 17.92 -7.03 -3.06
C LEU A 148 18.96 -5.90 -3.17
N ASN A 149 20.26 -6.20 -3.15
CA ASN A 149 21.30 -5.19 -3.33
C ASN A 149 21.45 -4.70 -4.78
#